data_AF-A0A6P0HYW5-F1
#
_entry.id   AF-A0A6P0HYW5-F1
#
_cell.length_a   1.000
_cell.length_b   1.000
_cell.length_c   1.000
_cell.angle_alpha   90.00
_cell.angle_beta   90.00
_cell.angle_gamma   90.00
#
_symmetry.space_group_name_H-M   'P 1'
#
loop_
_entity.id
_entity.type
_entity.pdbx_description
1 polymer ?
#
loop_
_entity_poly.entity_id
_entity_poly.type
_entity_poly.pdbx_seq_one_letter_code
_entity_poly.pdbx_strand_id
1 'polypeptide(L)' 'MSILLELISKPYLEELLSTIGEVKAPREVRGEARHIDILFSPQPELQGNPEALELLGRFATTTALFEPYRNPVTPD' A
#
# COMPACT_ATOMS: atom_id res chain seq x y z
N MET A 1 -17.38 -7.89 9.29
CA MET A 1 -16.52 -6.81 9.84
C MET A 1 -15.26 -6.62 8.98
N SER A 2 -14.52 -7.68 8.60
CA SER A 2 -13.32 -7.57 7.75
C SER A 2 -13.56 -6.99 6.35
N ILE A 3 -14.68 -7.32 5.69
CA ILE A 3 -14.99 -6.83 4.32
C ILE A 3 -15.09 -5.30 4.28
N LEU A 4 -15.65 -4.68 5.32
CA LEU A 4 -15.78 -3.22 5.39
C LEU A 4 -14.42 -2.53 5.53
N LEU A 5 -13.51 -3.16 6.28
CA LEU A 5 -12.15 -2.65 6.51
C LEU A 5 -11.28 -2.78 5.26
N GLU A 6 -11.41 -3.88 4.52
CA GLU A 6 -10.77 -4.02 3.20
C GLU A 6 -11.26 -2.96 2.21
N LEU A 7 -12.58 -2.70 2.17
CA LEU A 7 -13.18 -1.75 1.23
C LEU A 7 -12.68 -0.31 1.42
N ILE A 8 -12.35 0.09 2.65
CA ILE A 8 -11.91 1.45 2.95
C ILE A 8 -10.38 1.60 3.03
N SER A 9 -9.67 0.55 3.44
CA SER A 9 -8.23 0.68 3.75
C SER A 9 -7.35 0.79 2.53
N LYS A 10 -7.62 0.01 1.49
CA LYS A 10 -6.87 0.06 0.22
C LYS A 10 -6.99 1.44 -0.44
N PRO A 11 -8.19 1.96 -0.75
CA PRO A 11 -8.29 3.29 -1.38
C PRO A 11 -7.76 4.41 -0.48
N TYR A 12 -7.90 4.30 0.84
CA TYR A 12 -7.35 5.29 1.76
C TYR A 12 -5.82 5.31 1.77
N LEU A 13 -5.16 4.14 1.76
CA LEU A 13 -3.71 4.06 1.63
C LEU A 13 -3.22 4.54 0.27
N GLU A 14 -3.94 4.21 -0.81
CA GLU A 14 -3.63 4.70 -2.16
C GLU A 14 -3.67 6.23 -2.21
N GLU A 15 -4.71 6.86 -1.65
CA GLU A 15 -4.85 8.31 -1.60
C GLU A 15 -3.70 8.97 -0.84
N LEU A 16 -3.37 8.46 0.35
CA LEU A 16 -2.28 9.01 1.17
C LEU A 16 -0.91 8.84 0.49
N LEU A 17 -0.60 7.65 -0.02
CA LEU A 17 0.70 7.34 -0.61
C LEU A 17 0.92 8.04 -1.95
N SER A 18 -0.13 8.28 -2.73
CA SER A 18 -0.06 9.03 -4.00
C SER A 18 0.45 10.46 -3.83
N THR A 19 0.40 11.01 -2.62
CA THR A 19 0.93 12.34 -2.32
C THR A 19 2.47 12.39 -2.32
N ILE A 20 3.14 11.26 -2.08
CA ILE A 20 4.60 11.17 -1.88
C ILE A 20 5.30 10.18 -2.82
N GLY A 21 4.56 9.49 -3.69
CA GLY A 21 5.14 8.57 -4.67
C GLY A 21 4.15 7.96 -5.63
N GLU A 22 4.65 7.05 -6.46
CA GLU A 22 3.84 6.28 -7.41
C GLU A 22 3.18 5.11 -6.68
N VAL A 23 1.89 4.92 -6.92
CA VAL A 23 1.10 3.80 -6.43
C VAL A 23 0.62 2.94 -7.61
N LYS A 24 0.83 1.63 -7.52
CA LYS A 24 0.33 0.62 -8.47
C LYS A 24 -0.53 -0.40 -7.73
N ALA A 25 -1.84 -0.36 -7.97
CA ALA A 25 -2.84 -1.17 -7.28
C ALA A 25 -4.07 -1.47 -8.18
N PRO A 26 -4.66 -2.68 -8.14
CA PRO A 26 -4.04 -3.94 -7.72
C PRO A 26 -3.02 -4.41 -8.78
N ARG A 27 -1.91 -5.02 -8.34
CA ARG A 27 -0.89 -5.55 -9.26
C ARG A 27 -0.84 -7.07 -9.22
N GLU A 28 -1.04 -7.70 -10.38
CA GLU A 28 -0.81 -9.14 -10.58
C GLU A 28 0.68 -9.48 -10.56
N VAL A 29 1.02 -10.57 -9.86
CA VAL A 29 2.36 -11.17 -9.89
C VAL A 29 2.35 -12.35 -10.85
N ARG A 30 2.98 -12.21 -12.01
CA ARG A 30 3.04 -13.28 -13.02
C ARG A 30 3.69 -14.54 -12.42
N GLY A 31 2.99 -15.66 -12.50
CA GLY A 31 3.47 -16.95 -11.97
C GLY A 31 2.99 -17.27 -10.55
N GLU A 32 2.28 -16.35 -9.88
CA GLU A 32 1.62 -16.60 -8.60
C GLU A 32 0.12 -16.34 -8.69
N ALA A 33 -0.69 -17.11 -7.97
CA ALA A 33 -2.12 -16.83 -7.81
C ALA A 33 -2.36 -15.71 -6.76
N ARG A 34 -1.53 -14.66 -6.77
CA ARG A 34 -1.52 -13.61 -5.75
C ARG A 34 -1.53 -12.22 -6.39
N HIS A 35 -2.32 -11.34 -5.77
CA HIS A 35 -2.33 -9.92 -6.06
C HIS A 35 -1.60 -9.18 -4.95
N ILE A 36 -0.83 -8.18 -5.35
CA ILE A 36 -0.32 -7.14 -4.45
C ILE A 36 -1.42 -6.10 -4.33
N ASP A 37 -1.81 -5.79 -3.09
CA ASP A 37 -2.77 -4.73 -2.82
C ASP A 37 -2.22 -3.38 -3.28
N ILE A 38 -1.06 -2.98 -2.77
CA ILE A 38 -0.40 -1.73 -3.14
C ILE A 38 1.10 -1.97 -3.32
N LEU A 39 1.60 -1.69 -4.54
CA LEU A 39 3.03 -1.49 -4.78
C LEU A 39 3.32 0.01 -4.83
N PHE A 40 4.14 0.48 -3.89
CA PHE A 40 4.51 1.88 -3.76
C PHE A 40 5.97 2.10 -4.17
N SER A 41 6.26 3.21 -4.84
CA SER A 41 7.63 3.69 -5.09
C SER A 41 7.74 5.18 -4.76
N PRO A 42 8.64 5.59 -3.85
CA PRO A 42 8.77 6.99 -3.47
C PRO A 42 9.26 7.83 -4.65
N GLN A 43 8.74 9.05 -4.76
CA GLN A 43 9.18 10.03 -5.77
C GLN A 43 9.63 11.30 -5.06
N PRO A 44 10.95 11.47 -4.83
CA PRO A 44 11.50 12.64 -4.14
C PRO A 44 11.15 13.99 -4.80
N GLU A 45 10.79 13.97 -6.08
CA GLU A 45 10.35 15.14 -6.84
C GLU A 45 8.90 15.59 -6.56
N LEU A 46 8.07 14.75 -5.93
CA LEU A 46 6.72 15.14 -5.52
C LEU A 46 6.78 16.09 -4.32
N GLN A 47 5.94 17.13 -4.33
CA GLN A 47 5.85 18.14 -3.25
C GLN A 47 5.15 17.63 -1.98
N GLY A 48 4.81 16.33 -1.92
CA GLY A 48 4.24 15.75 -0.72
C GLY A 48 5.16 15.90 0.47
N ASN A 49 4.57 15.92 1.67
CA ASN A 49 5.34 15.87 2.90
C ASN A 49 5.23 14.47 3.53
N PRO A 50 6.24 13.59 3.36
CA PRO A 50 6.26 12.29 4.03
C PRO A 50 6.12 12.39 5.55
N GLU A 51 6.58 13.47 6.16
CA GLU A 51 6.47 13.68 7.61
C GLU A 51 5.02 13.88 8.05
N ALA A 52 4.15 14.42 7.17
CA ALA A 52 2.72 14.55 7.43
C ALA A 52 1.99 13.20 7.46
N LEU A 53 2.58 12.16 6.85
CA LEU A 53 2.08 10.78 6.93
C LEU A 53 2.64 10.02 8.16
N GLU A 54 3.42 10.69 9.01
CA GLU A 54 3.99 10.14 10.24
C GLU A 54 4.64 8.76 10.04
N LEU A 55 4.11 7.71 10.70
CA LEU A 55 4.63 6.36 10.63
C LEU A 55 4.55 5.78 9.22
N LEU A 56 3.47 6.07 8.48
CA LEU A 56 3.32 5.60 7.10
C LEU A 56 4.41 6.21 6.21
N GLY A 57 4.68 7.50 6.38
CA GLY A 57 5.75 8.19 5.67
C GLY A 57 7.14 7.61 5.96
N ARG A 58 7.39 7.19 7.20
CA ARG A 58 8.65 6.51 7.57
C ARG A 58 8.84 5.16 6.87
N PHE A 59 7.77 4.42 6.63
CA PHE A 59 7.81 3.16 5.87
C PHE A 59 7.91 3.39 4.37
N ALA A 60 7.33 4.49 3.87
CA ALA A 60 7.32 4.88 2.47
C ALA A 60 8.61 5.61 2.02
N THR A 61 9.74 5.38 2.69
CA THR A 61 11.05 5.95 2.30
C THR A 61 11.75 5.14 1.22
N THR A 62 11.28 3.92 0.95
CA THR A 62 11.78 3.01 -0.09
C THR A 62 10.62 2.35 -0.80
N THR A 63 10.87 1.74 -1.96
CA THR A 63 9.86 0.91 -2.64
C THR A 63 9.36 -0.19 -1.70
N ALA A 64 8.06 -0.26 -1.50
CA ALA A 64 7.44 -1.13 -0.51
C ALA A 64 6.11 -1.72 -0.99
N LEU A 65 5.74 -2.85 -0.38
CA LEU A 65 4.44 -3.47 -0.53
C LEU A 65 3.60 -3.16 0.71
N PHE A 66 2.38 -2.69 0.50
CA PHE A 66 1.40 -2.54 1.58
C PHE A 66 0.24 -3.50 1.35
N GLU A 67 0.04 -4.45 2.28
CA GLU A 67 -1.00 -5.48 2.23
C GLU A 67 -1.89 -5.41 3.49
N PRO A 68 -2.76 -4.39 3.60
CA PRO A 68 -3.64 -4.22 4.77
C PRO A 68 -4.68 -5.34 4.82
N TYR A 69 -4.99 -5.82 6.03
CA TYR A 69 -6.02 -6.84 6.27
C TYR A 69 -5.81 -8.20 5.58
N ARG A 70 -4.55 -8.61 5.34
CA ARG A 70 -4.25 -10.00 4.97
C ARG A 70 -4.82 -10.95 6.02
N ASN A 71 -5.74 -11.81 5.60
CA ASN A 71 -6.16 -12.93 6.43
C ASN A 71 -4.93 -13.76 6.81
N PRO A 72 -4.75 -14.12 8.09
CA PRO A 72 -3.67 -14.99 8.49
C PRO A 72 -3.76 -16.30 7.70
N VAL A 73 -2.60 -16.80 7.25
CA VAL A 73 -2.53 -18.13 6.65
C VAL A 73 -3.06 -19.09 7.71
N THR A 74 -4.17 -19.77 7.42
CA THR A 74 -4.65 -20.84 8.28
C THR A 74 -3.71 -22.01 8.01
N PRO A 75 -2.87 -22.43 8.97
CA PRO A 75 -2.05 -23.61 8.77
C PRO A 75 -2.98 -24.82 8.60
N ASP A 76 -2.66 -25.69 7.64
CA ASP A 76 -3.32 -27.00 7.46
C ASP A 76 -3.16 -27.88 8.71
#